data_AF-A0A1I5UTE2-F1
#
_entry.id   AF-A0A1I5UTE2-F1
#
_cell.length_a   1.000
_cell.length_b   1.000
_cell.length_c   1.000
_cell.angle_alpha   90.00
_cell.angle_beta   90.00
_cell.angle_gamma   90.00
#
_symmetry.space_group_name_H-M   'P 1'
#
loop_
_entity.id
_entity.type
_entity.pdbx_description
1 polymer ?
#
loop_
_entity_poly.entity_id
_entity_poly.type
_entity_poly.pdbx_seq_one_letter_code
_entity_poly.pdbx_strand_id
1 'polypeptide(L)'
;MPTSFRLALLVAALFAPASAQAMDDFLRASSSGPMTIMFCVASSDGSKTEGPSQFCREAGYDKLVAAVDRSFAAALTKAPVNIRPLFKRDQAWFNEMIGEAADTVEQAEEAELRDSLVDALRRRAATLDDIARGFGRGGLSGEWANALGGVTLTATEAGAHRLEAELNSNYGSDKHWRCKLTAMVKPAADGWHVGVTMPAQPSESGAKPAEPVAIKLRRQGDTLRIVLLANEEQWFSSNDPDCDRLGQVTGSYFASGKQDGTDKTDTSFVTPTFDCTRPDTATDEEICADPDLAANDQRLNRAWRALLPRLDETTRGALTEDQRHWVSAQTLQYPEFLHPAWEKHTSAMHYTVFGRERLNSLQRERIALLEGFDDKRIGLAGTWLAYNAIIKVTVDKDGSVEAQGWKWSQADWKGGCDYEISGDLRGSSFRSSEQRKNAGARPRHAGRQQARRCLCQTTRGQERQRRRRAEMQAQHHDLLDRAAVSGQTVPRHRQSAGRDTLKARCDSDESYRALWLHQSAGFRAASATPRSGSGNGAPARRSHARRHWQPRRHSR
;
A
#
# COMPACT_ATOMS: atom_id res chain seq x y z
N MET A 1 17.97 50.99 -24.89
CA MET A 1 18.41 49.61 -24.57
C MET A 1 18.74 49.58 -23.08
N PRO A 2 18.12 48.66 -22.32
CA PRO A 2 18.98 47.76 -21.54
C PRO A 2 18.48 46.30 -21.58
N THR A 3 19.46 45.42 -21.76
CA THR A 3 19.40 43.97 -21.63
C THR A 3 19.63 43.53 -20.19
N SER A 4 19.16 42.30 -19.89
CA SER A 4 19.67 41.37 -18.86
C SER A 4 18.96 41.31 -17.50
N PHE A 5 17.80 40.63 -17.47
CA PHE A 5 17.21 39.99 -16.26
C PHE A 5 16.73 38.56 -16.57
N ARG A 6 17.58 37.70 -17.15
CA ARG A 6 17.20 36.30 -17.47
C ARG A 6 18.20 35.22 -17.03
N LEU A 7 19.11 35.49 -16.11
CA LEU A 7 20.12 34.50 -15.69
C LEU A 7 20.18 34.19 -14.19
N ALA A 8 19.10 34.42 -13.43
CA ALA A 8 19.08 34.15 -11.98
C ALA A 8 18.19 32.95 -11.55
N LEU A 9 17.47 32.29 -12.47
CA LEU A 9 16.53 31.21 -12.11
C LEU A 9 17.08 29.78 -12.28
N LEU A 10 18.29 29.60 -12.83
CA LEU A 10 18.88 28.27 -13.03
C LEU A 10 19.78 27.78 -11.88
N VAL A 11 20.17 28.65 -10.95
CA VAL A 11 21.10 28.28 -9.87
C VAL A 11 20.36 27.78 -8.61
N ALA A 12 19.09 28.15 -8.41
CA ALA A 12 18.33 27.73 -7.23
C ALA A 12 17.97 26.23 -7.21
N ALA A 13 17.98 25.56 -8.37
CA ALA A 13 17.72 24.12 -8.45
C ALA A 13 18.92 23.25 -8.01
N LEU A 14 20.13 23.81 -7.98
CA LEU A 14 21.36 23.09 -7.61
C LEU A 14 21.64 23.11 -6.09
N PHE A 15 20.84 23.85 -5.31
CA PHE A 15 20.97 23.94 -3.85
C PHE A 15 19.72 23.43 -3.10
N ALA A 16 18.91 22.60 -3.74
CA ALA A 16 17.94 21.81 -2.99
C ALA A 16 18.72 20.85 -2.06
N PRO A 17 18.48 20.85 -0.74
CA PRO A 17 19.15 19.91 0.15
C PRO A 17 18.86 18.47 -0.31
N ALA A 18 19.84 17.57 -0.22
CA ALA A 18 19.71 16.16 -0.63
C ALA A 18 18.48 15.45 -0.01
N SER A 19 18.03 15.91 1.16
CA SER A 19 16.80 15.43 1.82
C SER A 19 15.49 15.80 1.10
N ALA A 20 15.47 16.85 0.27
CA ALA A 20 14.34 17.18 -0.59
C ALA A 20 14.29 16.25 -1.81
N GLN A 21 15.45 15.90 -2.38
CA GLN A 21 15.56 14.96 -3.51
C GLN A 21 15.20 13.52 -3.10
N ALA A 22 15.64 13.08 -1.92
CA ALA A 22 15.32 11.74 -1.41
C ALA A 22 13.80 11.52 -1.17
N MET A 23 13.06 12.57 -0.80
CA MET A 23 11.61 12.50 -0.70
C MET A 23 10.93 12.40 -2.07
N ASP A 24 11.43 13.12 -3.07
CA ASP A 24 10.89 13.04 -4.43
C ASP A 24 11.17 11.67 -5.06
N ASP A 25 12.32 11.06 -4.77
CA ASP A 25 12.69 9.74 -5.29
C ASP A 25 11.81 8.62 -4.70
N PHE A 26 11.43 8.70 -3.41
CA PHE A 26 10.52 7.74 -2.77
C PHE A 26 9.11 7.72 -3.38
N LEU A 27 8.66 8.86 -3.92
CA LEU A 27 7.34 8.98 -4.53
C LEU A 27 7.35 8.64 -6.01
N ARG A 28 8.50 8.82 -6.66
CA ARG A 28 8.64 8.62 -8.09
C ARG A 28 8.35 7.17 -8.45
N ALA A 29 7.83 6.96 -9.66
CA ALA A 29 7.69 5.64 -10.22
C ALA A 29 9.03 4.91 -10.18
N SER A 30 9.07 3.70 -9.63
CA SER A 30 10.28 2.89 -9.50
C SER A 30 10.94 2.69 -10.88
N SER A 31 10.10 2.54 -11.91
CA SER A 31 10.49 2.38 -13.31
C SER A 31 11.19 3.58 -13.97
N SER A 32 11.17 4.74 -13.32
CA SER A 32 11.88 5.94 -13.79
C SER A 32 13.33 6.00 -13.30
N GLY A 33 13.68 5.21 -12.28
CA GLY A 33 15.00 5.16 -11.69
C GLY A 33 16.03 4.37 -12.52
N PRO A 34 17.31 4.38 -12.10
CA PRO A 34 18.31 3.49 -12.66
C PRO A 34 17.98 2.03 -12.34
N MET A 35 18.16 1.14 -13.32
CA MET A 35 17.89 -0.30 -13.17
C MET A 35 19.17 -1.10 -12.85
N THR A 36 20.30 -0.41 -12.69
CA THR A 36 21.60 -1.02 -12.37
C THR A 36 21.63 -1.47 -10.92
N ILE A 37 22.12 -2.68 -10.67
CA ILE A 37 22.36 -3.18 -9.31
C ILE A 37 23.56 -2.43 -8.71
N MET A 38 23.33 -1.70 -7.61
CA MET A 38 24.29 -0.70 -7.12
C MET A 38 25.40 -1.27 -6.22
N PHE A 39 25.19 -2.38 -5.50
CA PHE A 39 26.13 -2.84 -4.47
C PHE A 39 27.51 -3.28 -5.00
N CYS A 40 27.64 -3.53 -6.31
CA CYS A 40 28.95 -3.77 -6.92
C CYS A 40 29.62 -2.51 -7.48
N VAL A 41 28.91 -1.39 -7.66
CA VAL A 41 29.43 -0.17 -8.30
C VAL A 41 29.52 1.03 -7.35
N ALA A 42 29.05 0.87 -6.12
CA ALA A 42 29.20 1.84 -5.04
C ALA A 42 30.02 1.21 -3.91
N SER A 43 30.82 2.02 -3.22
CA SER A 43 31.38 1.67 -1.91
C SER A 43 30.32 1.84 -0.81
N SER A 44 30.61 1.31 0.38
CA SER A 44 29.72 1.36 1.55
C SER A 44 29.37 2.78 2.02
N ASP A 45 30.13 3.79 1.60
CA ASP A 45 29.86 5.23 1.81
C ASP A 45 28.94 5.86 0.74
N GLY A 46 28.44 5.06 -0.21
CA GLY A 46 27.58 5.49 -1.31
C GLY A 46 28.32 6.22 -2.44
N SER A 47 29.65 6.38 -2.37
CA SER A 47 30.44 6.92 -3.47
C SER A 47 30.59 5.89 -4.59
N LYS A 48 30.57 6.34 -5.85
CA LYS A 48 30.74 5.45 -7.00
C LYS A 48 32.22 5.10 -7.14
N THR A 49 32.54 3.81 -7.19
CA THR A 49 33.90 3.35 -7.44
C THR A 49 34.18 3.23 -8.93
N GLU A 50 35.42 3.52 -9.37
CA GLU A 50 35.85 3.17 -10.73
C GLU A 50 35.98 1.65 -10.85
N GLY A 51 34.91 1.01 -11.33
CA GLY A 51 34.82 -0.45 -11.48
C GLY A 51 34.27 -1.16 -10.26
N PRO A 52 34.10 -2.51 -10.35
CA PRO A 52 33.45 -3.27 -9.30
C PRO A 52 34.24 -3.25 -7.99
N SER A 53 33.53 -3.18 -6.86
CA SER A 53 34.12 -3.24 -5.52
C SER A 53 34.99 -4.49 -5.35
N GLN A 54 36.00 -4.42 -4.47
CA GLN A 54 36.87 -5.57 -4.21
C GLN A 54 36.06 -6.80 -3.77
N PHE A 55 35.10 -6.60 -2.87
CA PHE A 55 34.11 -7.58 -2.45
C PHE A 55 33.45 -8.29 -3.63
N CYS A 56 32.93 -7.53 -4.60
CA CYS A 56 32.30 -8.12 -5.77
C CYS A 56 33.26 -8.84 -6.70
N ARG A 57 34.49 -8.34 -6.88
CA ARG A 57 35.49 -8.97 -7.77
C ARG A 57 36.00 -10.30 -7.23
N GLU A 58 36.33 -10.36 -5.94
CA GLU A 58 36.90 -11.56 -5.31
C GLU A 58 35.86 -12.68 -5.19
N ALA A 59 34.60 -12.33 -4.88
CA ALA A 59 33.51 -13.29 -4.79
C ALA A 59 32.85 -13.61 -6.16
N GLY A 60 33.20 -12.87 -7.22
CA GLY A 60 32.62 -13.04 -8.57
C GLY A 60 31.17 -12.56 -8.69
N TYR A 61 30.70 -11.73 -7.76
CA TYR A 61 29.35 -11.14 -7.80
C TYR A 61 29.17 -10.19 -8.98
N ASP A 62 30.24 -9.51 -9.41
CA ASP A 62 30.24 -8.64 -10.58
C ASP A 62 29.75 -9.37 -11.86
N LYS A 63 30.20 -10.61 -12.06
CA LYS A 63 29.79 -11.44 -13.21
C LYS A 63 28.33 -11.86 -13.12
N LEU A 64 27.84 -12.17 -11.91
CA LEU A 64 26.45 -12.54 -11.66
C LEU A 64 25.51 -11.33 -11.85
N VAL A 65 25.88 -10.17 -11.31
CA VAL A 65 25.18 -8.90 -11.52
C VAL A 65 25.11 -8.57 -13.02
N ALA A 66 26.23 -8.66 -13.73
CA ALA A 66 26.25 -8.43 -15.17
C ALA A 66 25.39 -9.44 -15.94
N ALA A 67 25.22 -10.67 -15.45
CA ALA A 67 24.30 -11.64 -16.05
C ALA A 67 22.83 -11.23 -15.85
N VAL A 68 22.45 -10.81 -14.64
CA VAL A 68 21.12 -10.28 -14.36
C VAL A 68 20.81 -9.07 -15.24
N ASP A 69 21.72 -8.10 -15.34
CA ASP A 69 21.55 -6.90 -16.16
C ASP A 69 21.35 -7.24 -17.65
N ARG A 70 22.12 -8.21 -18.18
CA ARG A 70 21.98 -8.66 -19.57
C ARG A 70 20.63 -9.34 -19.81
N SER A 71 20.22 -10.25 -18.92
CA SER A 71 18.93 -10.93 -19.02
C SER A 71 17.76 -9.96 -18.91
N PHE A 72 17.84 -8.98 -17.99
CA PHE A 72 16.85 -7.93 -17.85
C PHE A 72 16.75 -7.07 -19.11
N ALA A 73 17.88 -6.60 -19.64
CA ALA A 73 17.90 -5.82 -20.88
C ALA A 73 17.28 -6.60 -22.04
N ALA A 74 17.62 -7.88 -22.20
CA ALA A 74 17.04 -8.75 -23.23
C ALA A 74 15.51 -8.89 -23.06
N ALA A 75 15.04 -9.15 -21.85
CA ALA A 75 13.61 -9.26 -21.54
C ALA A 75 12.86 -7.94 -21.80
N LEU A 76 13.44 -6.81 -21.39
CA LEU A 76 12.85 -5.48 -21.54
C LEU A 76 12.61 -5.09 -23.01
N THR A 77 13.47 -5.54 -23.94
CA THR A 77 13.26 -5.29 -25.38
C THR A 77 12.00 -5.96 -25.92
N LYS A 78 11.60 -7.09 -25.33
CA LYS A 78 10.40 -7.86 -25.70
C LYS A 78 9.14 -7.42 -24.95
N ALA A 79 9.29 -6.79 -23.79
CA ALA A 79 8.17 -6.30 -23.00
C ALA A 79 7.33 -5.27 -23.80
N PRO A 80 5.99 -5.45 -23.88
CA PRO A 80 5.10 -4.46 -24.47
C PRO A 80 5.26 -3.08 -23.83
N VAL A 81 5.09 -2.00 -24.60
CA VAL A 81 5.39 -0.62 -24.14
C VAL A 81 4.62 -0.25 -22.87
N ASN A 82 3.35 -0.65 -22.77
CA ASN A 82 2.50 -0.42 -21.60
C ASN A 82 2.83 -1.32 -20.39
N ILE A 83 3.64 -2.36 -20.57
CA ILE A 83 4.07 -3.29 -19.51
C ILE A 83 5.50 -2.98 -19.03
N ARG A 84 6.31 -2.29 -19.84
CA ARG A 84 7.69 -1.91 -19.48
C ARG A 84 7.82 -1.24 -18.11
N PRO A 85 6.96 -0.29 -17.71
CA PRO A 85 7.06 0.30 -16.37
C PRO A 85 6.88 -0.73 -15.25
N LEU A 86 5.89 -1.62 -15.37
CA LEU A 86 5.67 -2.67 -14.36
C LEU A 86 6.84 -3.66 -14.30
N PHE A 87 7.42 -4.02 -15.44
CA PHE A 87 8.58 -4.91 -15.49
C PHE A 87 9.86 -4.26 -14.94
N LYS A 88 10.04 -2.95 -15.16
CA LYS A 88 11.11 -2.18 -14.51
C LYS A 88 10.91 -2.06 -13.00
N ARG A 89 9.69 -1.82 -12.53
CA ARG A 89 9.37 -1.83 -11.09
C ARG A 89 9.72 -3.17 -10.45
N ASP A 90 9.38 -4.28 -11.11
CA ASP A 90 9.76 -5.62 -10.65
C ASP A 90 11.28 -5.78 -10.50
N GLN A 91 12.06 -5.32 -11.47
CA GLN A 91 13.51 -5.34 -11.37
C GLN A 91 14.05 -4.38 -10.28
N ALA A 92 13.45 -3.21 -10.10
CA ALA A 92 13.82 -2.29 -9.03
C ALA A 92 13.64 -2.94 -7.65
N TRP A 93 12.52 -3.62 -7.41
CA TRP A 93 12.29 -4.35 -6.16
C TRP A 93 13.29 -5.48 -5.95
N PHE A 94 13.68 -6.21 -7.01
CA PHE A 94 14.77 -7.17 -6.93
C PHE A 94 16.09 -6.50 -6.53
N ASN A 95 16.42 -5.36 -7.14
CA ASN A 95 17.64 -4.61 -6.86
C ASN A 95 17.69 -4.11 -5.41
N GLU A 96 16.55 -3.67 -4.85
CA GLU A 96 16.43 -3.28 -3.45
C GLU A 96 16.65 -4.47 -2.52
N MET A 97 15.98 -5.60 -2.77
CA MET A 97 16.15 -6.84 -2.00
C MET A 97 17.60 -7.33 -1.97
N ILE A 98 18.23 -7.36 -3.15
CA ILE A 98 19.58 -7.91 -3.28
C ILE A 98 20.64 -6.95 -2.74
N GLY A 99 20.37 -5.63 -2.71
CA GLY A 99 21.19 -4.64 -2.04
C GLY A 99 21.25 -4.88 -0.53
N GLU A 100 20.08 -4.98 0.13
CA GLU A 100 19.99 -5.30 1.56
C GLU A 100 20.66 -6.64 1.91
N ALA A 101 20.51 -7.64 1.04
CA ALA A 101 21.15 -8.93 1.21
C ALA A 101 22.68 -8.84 1.10
N ALA A 102 23.20 -8.07 0.13
CA ALA A 102 24.63 -7.86 -0.05
C ALA A 102 25.26 -7.12 1.14
N ASP A 103 24.61 -6.06 1.63
CA ASP A 103 25.05 -5.31 2.80
C ASP A 103 25.16 -6.23 4.03
N THR A 104 24.21 -7.15 4.19
CA THR A 104 24.24 -8.14 5.27
C THR A 104 25.42 -9.11 5.11
N VAL A 105 25.67 -9.61 3.90
CA VAL A 105 26.76 -10.55 3.60
C VAL A 105 28.12 -9.91 3.90
N GLU A 106 28.30 -8.63 3.55
CA GLU A 106 29.51 -7.87 3.83
C GLU A 106 29.74 -7.71 5.34
N GLN A 107 28.69 -7.49 6.13
CA GLN A 107 28.79 -7.29 7.58
C GLN A 107 28.99 -8.58 8.39
N ALA A 108 28.38 -9.70 7.98
CA ALA A 108 28.32 -10.92 8.79
C ALA A 108 29.42 -11.94 8.46
N GLU A 109 29.99 -11.90 7.26
CA GLU A 109 31.00 -12.87 6.75
C GLU A 109 30.59 -14.36 6.84
N GLU A 110 29.30 -14.67 6.84
CA GLU A 110 28.79 -16.04 6.94
C GLU A 110 28.66 -16.72 5.56
N ALA A 111 29.14 -17.96 5.44
CA ALA A 111 29.14 -18.71 4.18
C ALA A 111 27.72 -18.96 3.64
N GLU A 112 26.77 -19.28 4.51
CA GLU A 112 25.37 -19.53 4.12
C GLU A 112 24.69 -18.30 3.51
N LEU A 113 25.01 -17.10 4.01
CA LEU A 113 24.50 -15.85 3.45
C LEU A 113 25.11 -15.57 2.07
N ARG A 114 26.41 -15.88 1.88
CA ARG A 114 27.09 -15.76 0.58
C ARG A 114 26.46 -16.69 -0.46
N ASP A 115 26.22 -17.95 -0.09
CA ASP A 115 25.60 -18.94 -0.97
C ASP A 115 24.18 -18.51 -1.34
N SER A 116 23.41 -18.01 -0.36
CA SER A 116 22.05 -17.48 -0.58
C SER A 116 22.03 -16.31 -1.55
N LEU A 117 23.00 -15.40 -1.47
CA LEU A 117 23.16 -14.25 -2.39
C LEU A 117 23.49 -14.72 -3.82
N VAL A 118 24.44 -15.66 -3.98
CA VAL A 118 24.79 -16.25 -5.27
C VAL A 118 23.57 -16.89 -5.93
N ASP A 119 22.84 -17.66 -5.15
CA ASP A 119 21.65 -18.38 -5.58
C ASP A 119 20.53 -17.43 -6.01
N ALA A 120 20.31 -16.34 -5.28
CA ALA A 120 19.33 -15.33 -5.63
C ALA A 120 19.65 -14.65 -6.97
N LEU A 121 20.92 -14.28 -7.21
CA LEU A 121 21.37 -13.67 -8.47
C LEU A 121 21.22 -14.64 -9.65
N ARG A 122 21.61 -15.91 -9.49
CA ARG A 122 21.47 -16.95 -10.53
C ARG A 122 20.02 -17.21 -10.87
N ARG A 123 19.17 -17.39 -9.85
CA ARG A 123 17.73 -17.59 -10.05
C ARG A 123 17.12 -16.43 -10.80
N ARG A 124 17.43 -15.18 -10.43
CA ARG A 124 16.88 -14.01 -11.10
C ARG A 124 17.26 -13.94 -12.57
N ALA A 125 18.53 -14.19 -12.92
CA ALA A 125 18.96 -14.20 -14.32
C ALA A 125 18.17 -15.25 -15.15
N ALA A 126 18.03 -16.46 -14.63
CA ALA A 126 17.23 -17.51 -15.27
C ALA A 126 15.74 -17.12 -15.41
N THR A 127 15.13 -16.60 -14.34
CA THR A 127 13.75 -16.10 -14.37
C THR A 127 13.54 -15.01 -15.42
N LEU A 128 14.49 -14.07 -15.56
CA LEU A 128 14.41 -13.01 -16.57
C LEU A 128 14.51 -13.56 -18.00
N ASP A 129 15.39 -14.54 -18.24
CA ASP A 129 15.49 -15.23 -19.53
C ASP A 129 14.20 -15.99 -19.87
N ASP A 130 13.53 -16.54 -18.87
CA ASP A 130 12.27 -17.26 -19.02
C ASP A 130 11.09 -16.31 -19.25
N ILE A 131 11.06 -15.18 -18.54
CA ILE A 131 10.09 -14.09 -18.77
C ILE A 131 10.24 -13.53 -20.20
N ALA A 132 11.48 -13.38 -20.68
CA ALA A 132 11.75 -12.98 -22.05
C ALA A 132 11.15 -13.94 -23.09
N ARG A 133 10.89 -15.21 -22.74
CA ARG A 133 10.22 -16.18 -23.63
C ARG A 133 8.71 -16.21 -23.45
N GLY A 134 8.19 -15.71 -22.33
CA GLY A 134 6.77 -15.67 -22.03
C GLY A 134 6.04 -14.41 -22.49
N PHE A 135 6.72 -13.30 -22.81
CA PHE A 135 6.04 -12.14 -23.42
C PHE A 135 5.31 -12.52 -24.72
N GLY A 136 4.07 -12.04 -24.88
CA GLY A 136 3.17 -12.41 -25.97
C GLY A 136 2.45 -13.76 -25.81
N ARG A 137 2.71 -14.52 -24.73
CA ARG A 137 2.03 -15.80 -24.45
C ARG A 137 0.51 -15.61 -24.26
N GLY A 138 -0.30 -16.47 -24.87
CA GLY A 138 -1.76 -16.50 -24.67
C GLY A 138 -2.17 -17.20 -23.36
N GLY A 139 -3.43 -17.05 -22.95
CA GLY A 139 -4.00 -17.79 -21.80
C GLY A 139 -3.58 -17.31 -20.40
N LEU A 140 -4.03 -18.06 -19.39
CA LEU A 140 -3.69 -17.95 -17.97
C LEU A 140 -2.79 -19.11 -17.52
N SER A 141 -2.91 -20.28 -18.16
CA SER A 141 -2.21 -21.49 -17.75
C SER A 141 -0.70 -21.39 -17.94
N GLY A 142 0.03 -22.09 -17.07
CA GLY A 142 1.50 -22.12 -17.04
C GLY A 142 2.10 -21.29 -15.92
N GLU A 143 3.41 -21.09 -16.01
CA GLU A 143 4.21 -20.43 -14.98
C GLU A 143 4.22 -18.91 -15.14
N TRP A 144 4.17 -18.21 -14.01
CA TRP A 144 4.24 -16.77 -13.90
C TRP A 144 5.22 -16.42 -12.79
N ALA A 145 6.05 -15.41 -12.98
CA ALA A 145 7.08 -15.05 -12.02
C ALA A 145 7.22 -13.54 -11.84
N ASN A 146 7.70 -13.14 -10.68
CA ASN A 146 8.11 -11.79 -10.36
C ASN A 146 9.35 -11.85 -9.44
N ALA A 147 9.79 -10.71 -8.92
CA ALA A 147 10.96 -10.62 -8.03
C ALA A 147 10.77 -11.36 -6.70
N LEU A 148 9.53 -11.55 -6.24
CA LEU A 148 9.19 -12.14 -4.95
C LEU A 148 9.00 -13.67 -5.04
N GLY A 149 8.77 -14.21 -6.24
CA GLY A 149 8.67 -15.65 -6.47
C GLY A 149 7.85 -16.03 -7.70
N GLY A 150 7.31 -17.25 -7.67
CA GLY A 150 6.60 -17.87 -8.79
C GLY A 150 5.17 -18.29 -8.46
N VAL A 151 4.34 -18.37 -9.49
CA VAL A 151 2.98 -18.88 -9.46
C VAL A 151 2.73 -19.75 -10.68
N THR A 152 2.14 -20.92 -10.46
CA THR A 152 1.69 -21.83 -11.51
C THR A 152 0.18 -21.86 -11.55
N LEU A 153 -0.39 -21.68 -12.74
CA LEU A 153 -1.82 -21.85 -13.00
C LEU A 153 -2.04 -23.10 -13.85
N THR A 154 -2.84 -24.03 -13.32
CA THR A 154 -3.23 -25.24 -14.02
C THR A 154 -4.72 -25.21 -14.31
N ALA A 155 -5.09 -25.22 -15.59
CA ALA A 155 -6.50 -25.32 -15.98
C ALA A 155 -7.15 -26.60 -15.43
N THR A 156 -8.38 -26.46 -14.98
CA THR A 156 -9.25 -27.53 -14.48
C THR A 156 -10.59 -27.49 -15.21
N GLU A 157 -11.65 -28.06 -14.64
CA GLU A 157 -12.96 -28.10 -15.27
C GLU A 157 -13.64 -26.72 -15.31
N ALA A 158 -14.47 -26.50 -16.33
CA ALA A 158 -15.34 -25.32 -16.46
C ALA A 158 -14.62 -23.95 -16.38
N GLY A 159 -13.38 -23.86 -16.87
CA GLY A 159 -12.59 -22.63 -16.88
C GLY A 159 -12.01 -22.24 -15.52
N ALA A 160 -12.17 -23.09 -14.50
CA ALA A 160 -11.51 -22.91 -13.22
C ALA A 160 -10.02 -23.23 -13.33
N HIS A 161 -9.21 -22.58 -12.50
CA HIS A 161 -7.77 -22.83 -12.43
C HIS A 161 -7.36 -23.16 -10.99
N ARG A 162 -6.47 -24.14 -10.86
CA ARG A 162 -5.70 -24.35 -9.64
C ARG A 162 -4.50 -23.41 -9.67
N LEU A 163 -4.38 -22.60 -8.63
CA LEU A 163 -3.24 -21.73 -8.38
C LEU A 163 -2.35 -22.38 -7.34
N GLU A 164 -1.05 -22.42 -7.63
CA GLU A 164 0.01 -22.79 -6.70
C GLU A 164 1.06 -21.68 -6.72
N ALA A 165 1.28 -21.03 -5.58
CA ALA A 165 2.25 -19.96 -5.41
C ALA A 165 3.39 -20.44 -4.51
N GLU A 166 4.63 -20.13 -4.90
CA GLU A 166 5.83 -20.30 -4.08
C GLU A 166 6.63 -19.01 -4.11
N LEU A 167 6.57 -18.27 -3.00
CA LEU A 167 7.28 -17.02 -2.78
C LEU A 167 8.46 -17.26 -1.84
N ASN A 168 9.58 -16.64 -2.16
CA ASN A 168 10.82 -16.78 -1.43
C ASN A 168 11.65 -15.50 -1.55
N SER A 169 11.15 -14.43 -0.93
CA SER A 169 11.82 -13.14 -0.90
C SER A 169 12.91 -13.16 0.17
N ASN A 170 14.13 -12.78 -0.20
CA ASN A 170 15.27 -12.77 0.70
C ASN A 170 15.96 -11.40 0.67
N TYR A 171 15.97 -10.72 1.82
CA TYR A 171 16.60 -9.42 2.03
C TYR A 171 17.90 -9.52 2.85
N GLY A 172 18.38 -10.75 3.11
CA GLY A 172 19.54 -11.03 3.98
C GLY A 172 19.17 -11.30 5.44
N SER A 173 20.05 -12.01 6.14
CA SER A 173 19.92 -12.38 7.55
C SER A 173 18.58 -13.10 7.85
N ASP A 174 17.89 -12.69 8.91
CA ASP A 174 16.55 -13.15 9.31
C ASP A 174 15.40 -12.46 8.56
N LYS A 175 15.68 -11.57 7.60
CA LYS A 175 14.68 -10.85 6.79
C LYS A 175 14.32 -11.62 5.53
N HIS A 176 13.69 -12.78 5.69
CA HIS A 176 13.20 -13.58 4.57
C HIS A 176 11.73 -13.92 4.75
N TRP A 177 10.94 -13.86 3.68
CA TRP A 177 9.56 -14.34 3.68
C TRP A 177 9.41 -15.50 2.73
N ARG A 178 8.86 -16.59 3.27
CA ARG A 178 8.48 -17.79 2.51
C ARG A 178 6.98 -17.96 2.58
N CYS A 179 6.38 -18.21 1.43
CA CYS A 179 4.96 -18.49 1.36
C CYS A 179 4.67 -19.47 0.23
N LYS A 180 4.14 -20.63 0.61
CA LYS A 180 3.52 -21.60 -0.28
C LYS A 180 2.02 -21.53 -0.07
N LEU A 181 1.30 -21.32 -1.16
CA LEU A 181 -0.13 -21.08 -1.12
C LEU A 181 -0.81 -21.77 -2.28
N THR A 182 -1.96 -22.39 -2.01
CA THR A 182 -2.80 -22.97 -3.06
C THR A 182 -4.20 -22.36 -3.04
N ALA A 183 -4.84 -22.27 -4.20
CA ALA A 183 -6.22 -21.82 -4.32
C ALA A 183 -6.91 -22.45 -5.53
N MET A 184 -8.24 -22.57 -5.47
CA MET A 184 -9.07 -22.86 -6.64
C MET A 184 -9.81 -21.60 -7.03
N VAL A 185 -9.56 -21.08 -8.23
CA VAL A 185 -10.20 -19.85 -8.71
C VAL A 185 -11.10 -20.13 -9.91
N LYS A 186 -12.24 -19.44 -9.96
CA LYS A 186 -13.27 -19.61 -10.99
C LYS A 186 -13.56 -18.28 -11.69
N PRO A 187 -13.88 -18.28 -12.99
CA PRO A 187 -14.25 -17.06 -13.70
C PRO A 187 -15.43 -16.34 -13.03
N ALA A 188 -15.34 -15.01 -12.94
CA ALA A 188 -16.38 -14.10 -12.51
C ALA A 188 -16.80 -13.18 -13.68
N ALA A 189 -17.92 -12.47 -13.51
CA ALA A 189 -18.52 -11.67 -14.58
C ALA A 189 -17.70 -10.43 -14.99
N ASP A 190 -16.78 -9.97 -14.15
CA ASP A 190 -15.97 -8.76 -14.30
C ASP A 190 -14.55 -9.05 -14.87
N GLY A 191 -14.34 -10.26 -15.39
CA GLY A 191 -13.06 -10.71 -15.96
C GLY A 191 -12.04 -11.20 -14.91
N TRP A 192 -12.37 -11.12 -13.62
CA TRP A 192 -11.56 -11.74 -12.57
C TRP A 192 -11.83 -13.24 -12.50
N HIS A 193 -10.83 -13.99 -12.04
CA HIS A 193 -11.03 -15.32 -11.46
C HIS A 193 -10.95 -15.19 -9.96
N VAL A 194 -11.94 -15.71 -9.25
CA VAL A 194 -12.10 -15.53 -7.80
C VAL A 194 -12.14 -16.87 -7.08
N GLY A 195 -11.59 -16.91 -5.88
CA GLY A 195 -11.53 -18.10 -5.06
C GLY A 195 -11.16 -17.78 -3.63
N VAL A 196 -10.85 -18.84 -2.88
CA VAL A 196 -10.27 -18.75 -1.54
C VAL A 196 -9.02 -19.61 -1.48
N THR A 197 -8.09 -19.20 -0.62
CA THR A 197 -6.88 -19.96 -0.35
C THR A 197 -7.25 -21.28 0.34
N MET A 198 -6.41 -22.29 0.17
CA MET A 198 -6.53 -23.60 0.81
C MET A 198 -5.31 -23.79 1.72
N PRO A 199 -5.39 -23.34 2.99
CA PRO A 199 -4.28 -23.41 3.91
C PRO A 199 -3.84 -24.85 4.19
N ALA A 200 -2.55 -25.03 4.47
CA ALA A 200 -2.03 -26.33 4.88
C ALA A 200 -2.59 -26.73 6.25
N GLN A 201 -2.71 -28.04 6.49
CA GLN A 201 -3.08 -28.52 7.82
C GLN A 201 -1.89 -28.37 8.77
N PRO A 202 -2.11 -27.86 9.99
CA PRO A 202 -1.04 -27.75 10.97
C PRO A 202 -0.54 -29.14 11.37
N SER A 203 0.77 -29.29 11.51
CA SER A 203 1.40 -30.55 11.95
C SER A 203 1.27 -30.80 13.45
N GLU A 204 1.00 -29.75 14.24
CA GLU A 204 0.90 -29.84 15.70
C GLU A 204 -0.52 -30.20 16.17
N SER A 205 -0.61 -31.17 17.09
CA SER A 205 -1.89 -31.60 17.67
C SER A 205 -2.53 -30.47 18.48
N GLY A 206 -3.74 -30.07 18.09
CA GLY A 206 -4.51 -29.02 18.76
C GLY A 206 -4.31 -27.61 18.20
N ALA A 207 -3.40 -27.41 17.24
CA ALA A 207 -3.27 -26.14 16.53
C ALA A 207 -4.49 -25.90 15.62
N LYS A 208 -4.96 -24.65 15.57
CA LYS A 208 -6.08 -24.26 14.71
C LYS A 208 -5.58 -24.06 13.27
N PRO A 209 -6.27 -24.59 12.25
CA PRO A 209 -5.95 -24.28 10.86
C PRO A 209 -6.04 -22.77 10.60
N ALA A 210 -5.20 -22.27 9.69
CA ALA A 210 -5.31 -20.89 9.24
C ALA A 210 -6.65 -20.65 8.53
N GLU A 211 -7.15 -19.42 8.62
CA GLU A 211 -8.40 -19.05 7.96
C GLU A 211 -8.18 -18.89 6.45
N PRO A 212 -9.06 -19.46 5.60
CA PRO A 212 -9.03 -19.19 4.17
C PRO A 212 -9.19 -17.69 3.88
N VAL A 213 -8.34 -17.18 3.00
CA VAL A 213 -8.35 -15.77 2.57
C VAL A 213 -8.91 -15.71 1.15
N ALA A 214 -9.71 -14.68 0.85
CA ALA A 214 -10.19 -14.49 -0.51
C ALA A 214 -9.04 -14.08 -1.43
N ILE A 215 -8.98 -14.68 -2.61
CA ILE A 215 -7.97 -14.40 -3.62
C ILE A 215 -8.64 -14.20 -4.97
N LYS A 216 -8.09 -13.29 -5.75
CA LYS A 216 -8.50 -13.12 -7.13
C LYS A 216 -7.31 -12.89 -8.04
N LEU A 217 -7.47 -13.29 -9.29
CA LEU A 217 -6.47 -13.05 -10.33
C LEU A 217 -7.13 -12.62 -11.63
N ARG A 218 -6.43 -11.80 -12.39
CA ARG A 218 -6.88 -11.34 -13.70
C ARG A 218 -5.69 -11.06 -14.57
N ARG A 219 -5.80 -11.44 -15.84
CA ARG A 219 -4.84 -11.02 -16.86
C ARG A 219 -5.06 -9.55 -17.21
N GLN A 220 -3.98 -8.78 -17.31
CA GLN A 220 -3.97 -7.39 -17.75
C GLN A 220 -2.81 -7.18 -18.72
N GLY A 221 -3.12 -7.17 -20.03
CA GLY A 221 -2.10 -7.25 -21.07
C GLY A 221 -1.26 -8.54 -20.95
N ASP A 222 0.06 -8.37 -20.87
CA ASP A 222 1.04 -9.46 -20.71
C ASP A 222 1.42 -9.74 -19.24
N THR A 223 0.63 -9.22 -18.30
CA THR A 223 0.80 -9.49 -16.87
C THR A 223 -0.37 -10.29 -16.32
N LEU A 224 -0.09 -11.10 -15.31
CA LEU A 224 -1.07 -11.69 -14.42
C LEU A 224 -1.08 -10.87 -13.13
N ARG A 225 -2.20 -10.19 -12.86
CA ARG A 225 -2.41 -9.52 -11.59
C ARG A 225 -3.03 -10.51 -10.61
N ILE A 226 -2.40 -10.68 -9.46
CA ILE A 226 -2.95 -11.45 -8.33
C ILE A 226 -3.19 -10.47 -7.17
N VAL A 227 -4.36 -10.59 -6.54
CA VAL A 227 -4.75 -9.78 -5.38
C VAL A 227 -5.29 -10.70 -4.30
N LEU A 228 -4.63 -10.65 -3.15
CA LEU A 228 -5.10 -11.26 -1.93
C LEU A 228 -5.94 -10.25 -1.13
N LEU A 229 -7.14 -10.65 -0.72
CA LEU A 229 -8.08 -9.83 0.03
C LEU A 229 -8.06 -10.25 1.51
N ALA A 230 -6.90 -10.11 2.13
CA ALA A 230 -6.73 -10.31 3.57
C ALA A 230 -7.11 -9.05 4.36
N ASN A 231 -7.44 -9.20 5.63
CA ASN A 231 -7.54 -8.10 6.59
C ASN A 231 -6.18 -7.85 7.28
N GLU A 232 -6.13 -6.83 8.14
CA GLU A 232 -4.89 -6.43 8.83
C GLU A 232 -4.27 -7.56 9.66
N GLU A 233 -5.07 -8.29 10.43
CA GLU A 233 -4.59 -9.41 11.26
C GLU A 233 -3.97 -10.52 10.38
N GLN A 234 -4.55 -10.76 9.20
CA GLN A 234 -4.13 -11.78 8.24
C GLN A 234 -2.88 -11.38 7.43
N TRP A 235 -2.53 -10.09 7.31
CA TRP A 235 -1.30 -9.67 6.60
C TRP A 235 -0.04 -9.92 7.41
N PHE A 236 -0.09 -9.67 8.73
CA PHE A 236 1.06 -9.73 9.62
C PHE A 236 1.32 -11.12 10.19
N SER A 237 0.27 -11.92 10.34
CA SER A 237 0.37 -13.25 10.91
C SER A 237 -0.52 -14.22 10.16
N SER A 238 0.06 -15.36 9.82
CA SER A 238 -0.65 -16.52 9.34
C SER A 238 -0.22 -17.70 10.21
N ASN A 239 -1.19 -18.50 10.65
CA ASN A 239 -0.89 -19.77 11.32
C ASN A 239 -0.72 -20.91 10.30
N ASP A 240 -0.57 -20.56 9.02
CA ASP A 240 -0.32 -21.53 7.96
C ASP A 240 1.16 -21.94 8.00
N PRO A 241 1.49 -23.22 8.26
CA PRO A 241 2.88 -23.67 8.34
C PRO A 241 3.63 -23.52 7.01
N ASP A 242 2.91 -23.43 5.90
CA ASP A 242 3.48 -23.27 4.57
C ASP A 242 3.61 -21.80 4.17
N CYS A 243 3.01 -20.87 4.91
CA CYS A 243 3.04 -19.44 4.61
C CYS A 243 3.06 -18.58 5.86
N ASP A 244 4.27 -18.21 6.28
CA ASP A 244 4.52 -17.38 7.47
C ASP A 244 3.85 -16.00 7.35
N ARG A 245 3.90 -15.41 6.14
CA ARG A 245 3.33 -14.09 5.85
C ARG A 245 2.75 -14.01 4.45
N LEU A 246 1.52 -13.49 4.38
CA LEU A 246 0.77 -13.31 3.14
C LEU A 246 1.07 -11.98 2.42
N GLY A 247 1.81 -11.08 3.08
CA GLY A 247 1.99 -9.68 2.67
C GLY A 247 2.59 -9.43 1.28
N GLN A 248 3.15 -10.46 0.63
CA GLN A 248 3.83 -10.36 -0.68
C GLN A 248 3.14 -11.09 -1.83
N VAL A 249 1.97 -11.70 -1.60
CA VAL A 249 1.24 -12.44 -2.65
C VAL A 249 0.60 -11.51 -3.68
N THR A 250 0.17 -10.31 -3.26
CA THR A 250 -0.40 -9.33 -4.19
C THR A 250 0.69 -8.77 -5.09
N GLY A 251 0.51 -8.84 -6.41
CA GLY A 251 1.56 -8.41 -7.34
C GLY A 251 1.20 -8.58 -8.80
N SER A 252 2.04 -8.00 -9.66
CA SER A 252 2.05 -8.29 -11.09
C SER A 252 3.08 -9.37 -11.35
N TYR A 253 2.65 -10.44 -12.01
CA TYR A 253 3.49 -11.55 -12.43
C TYR A 253 3.61 -11.55 -13.95
N PHE A 254 4.77 -11.96 -14.44
CA PHE A 254 5.09 -12.03 -15.86
C PHE A 254 5.13 -13.49 -16.29
N ALA A 255 4.59 -13.77 -17.47
CA ALA A 255 4.61 -15.11 -18.03
C ALA A 255 6.06 -15.63 -18.10
N SER A 256 6.34 -16.77 -17.47
CA SER A 256 7.63 -17.45 -17.50
C SER A 256 7.55 -18.68 -18.40
N GLY A 257 8.51 -18.85 -19.31
CA GLY A 257 8.57 -20.03 -20.17
C GLY A 257 7.63 -19.98 -21.38
N LYS A 258 7.45 -21.13 -22.03
CA LYS A 258 6.61 -21.26 -23.25
C LYS A 258 5.14 -21.43 -22.87
N GLN A 259 4.27 -21.34 -23.87
CA GLN A 259 2.83 -21.57 -23.67
C GLN A 259 2.55 -23.04 -23.37
N ASP A 260 2.03 -23.29 -22.17
CA ASP A 260 1.49 -24.58 -21.76
C ASP A 260 -0.03 -24.45 -21.68
N GLY A 261 -0.73 -24.74 -22.79
CA GLY A 261 -2.19 -24.77 -22.84
C GLY A 261 -2.83 -24.08 -24.04
N THR A 262 -4.13 -24.32 -24.22
CA THR A 262 -4.96 -23.76 -25.30
C THR A 262 -5.99 -22.76 -24.79
N ASP A 263 -5.89 -22.32 -23.53
CA ASP A 263 -6.80 -21.39 -22.93
C ASP A 263 -6.71 -20.00 -23.58
N LYS A 264 -7.87 -19.40 -23.80
CA LYS A 264 -8.00 -18.06 -24.35
C LYS A 264 -8.57 -17.16 -23.28
N THR A 265 -7.84 -16.12 -22.92
CA THR A 265 -8.24 -15.16 -21.91
C THR A 265 -8.18 -13.77 -22.52
N ASP A 266 -9.12 -12.92 -22.11
CA ASP A 266 -9.09 -11.51 -22.45
C ASP A 266 -7.77 -10.88 -21.98
N THR A 267 -7.14 -10.12 -22.89
CA THR A 267 -5.91 -9.36 -22.64
C THR A 267 -6.20 -7.87 -22.44
N SER A 268 -7.49 -7.51 -22.32
CA SER A 268 -7.91 -6.13 -22.12
C SER A 268 -7.13 -5.46 -21.00
N PHE A 269 -6.68 -4.25 -21.30
CA PHE A 269 -5.94 -3.41 -20.38
C PHE A 269 -6.85 -2.29 -19.91
N VAL A 270 -7.15 -2.26 -18.61
CA VAL A 270 -7.99 -1.20 -18.05
C VAL A 270 -7.08 0.00 -17.84
N THR A 271 -7.20 1.00 -18.71
CA THR A 271 -6.34 2.18 -18.65
C THR A 271 -6.94 3.20 -17.67
N PRO A 272 -6.18 3.71 -16.69
CA PRO A 272 -6.62 4.83 -15.86
C PRO A 272 -6.73 6.12 -16.70
N THR A 273 -6.96 7.25 -16.04
CA THR A 273 -7.12 8.56 -16.69
C THR A 273 -5.79 9.23 -17.07
N PHE A 274 -4.67 8.54 -16.82
CA PHE A 274 -3.31 8.96 -17.15
C PHE A 274 -2.56 7.88 -17.94
N ASP A 275 -1.38 8.23 -18.45
CA ASP A 275 -0.57 7.40 -19.36
C ASP A 275 0.26 6.34 -18.61
N CYS A 276 -0.20 5.08 -18.65
CA CYS A 276 0.53 3.96 -18.04
C CYS A 276 1.86 3.61 -18.70
N THR A 277 2.22 4.20 -19.83
CA THR A 277 3.56 3.98 -20.43
C THR A 277 4.64 4.80 -19.72
N ARG A 278 4.23 5.83 -18.96
CA ARG A 278 5.11 6.75 -18.22
C ARG A 278 4.44 7.18 -16.91
N PRO A 279 4.29 6.27 -15.93
CA PRO A 279 3.79 6.64 -14.62
C PRO A 279 4.77 7.62 -13.96
N ASP A 280 4.24 8.66 -13.32
CA ASP A 280 5.05 9.66 -12.63
C ASP A 280 5.42 9.17 -11.22
N THR A 281 4.53 8.41 -10.59
CA THR A 281 4.65 8.00 -9.19
C THR A 281 4.53 6.48 -9.01
N ALA A 282 5.04 5.95 -7.91
CA ALA A 282 4.85 4.53 -7.56
C ALA A 282 3.37 4.19 -7.32
N THR A 283 2.57 5.18 -6.90
CA THR A 283 1.10 5.06 -6.83
C THR A 283 0.51 4.85 -8.24
N ASP A 284 0.98 5.60 -9.24
CA ASP A 284 0.52 5.46 -10.62
C ASP A 284 0.88 4.08 -11.19
N GLU A 285 2.08 3.57 -10.88
CA GLU A 285 2.48 2.20 -11.23
C GLU A 285 1.51 1.16 -10.66
N GLU A 286 1.09 1.31 -9.41
CA GLU A 286 0.14 0.40 -8.79
C GLU A 286 -1.27 0.50 -9.39
N ILE A 287 -1.73 1.71 -9.70
CA ILE A 287 -3.01 1.91 -10.40
C ILE A 287 -2.96 1.27 -11.80
N CYS A 288 -1.84 1.40 -12.52
CA CYS A 288 -1.64 0.76 -13.82
C CYS A 288 -1.56 -0.77 -13.73
N ALA A 289 -1.07 -1.30 -12.61
CA ALA A 289 -0.93 -2.73 -12.39
C ALA A 289 -2.25 -3.44 -12.07
N ASP A 290 -3.23 -2.73 -11.48
CA ASP A 290 -4.44 -3.32 -10.90
C ASP A 290 -5.72 -2.83 -11.63
N PRO A 291 -6.46 -3.72 -12.32
CA PRO A 291 -7.64 -3.34 -13.10
C PRO A 291 -8.73 -2.62 -12.29
N ASP A 292 -8.88 -2.94 -11.01
CA ASP A 292 -9.88 -2.30 -10.16
C ASP A 292 -9.45 -0.89 -9.75
N LEU A 293 -8.16 -0.69 -9.47
CA LEU A 293 -7.64 0.63 -9.13
C LEU A 293 -7.71 1.57 -10.34
N ALA A 294 -7.43 1.06 -11.55
CA ALA A 294 -7.63 1.81 -12.79
C ALA A 294 -9.11 2.14 -13.04
N ALA A 295 -10.02 1.18 -12.81
CA ALA A 295 -11.45 1.43 -12.93
C ALA A 295 -11.97 2.45 -11.91
N ASN A 296 -11.46 2.40 -10.67
CA ASN A 296 -11.73 3.38 -9.63
C ASN A 296 -11.25 4.78 -10.02
N ASP A 297 -10.03 4.90 -10.57
CA ASP A 297 -9.50 6.17 -11.06
C ASP A 297 -10.42 6.79 -12.14
N GLN A 298 -10.85 5.98 -13.12
CA GLN A 298 -11.82 6.44 -14.12
C GLN A 298 -13.15 6.88 -13.49
N ARG A 299 -13.68 6.10 -12.53
CA ARG A 299 -14.93 6.41 -11.83
C ARG A 299 -14.83 7.70 -11.03
N LEU A 300 -13.73 7.88 -10.32
CA LEU A 300 -13.43 9.09 -9.55
C LEU A 300 -13.43 10.32 -10.46
N ASN A 301 -12.72 10.27 -11.59
CA ASN A 301 -12.69 11.36 -12.56
C ASN A 301 -14.09 11.63 -13.18
N ARG A 302 -14.89 10.60 -13.44
CA ARG A 302 -16.29 10.79 -13.89
C ARG A 302 -17.15 11.47 -12.82
N ALA A 303 -17.08 11.01 -11.58
CA ALA A 303 -17.82 11.60 -10.45
C ALA A 303 -17.41 13.06 -10.24
N TRP A 304 -16.11 13.35 -10.28
CA TRP A 304 -15.54 14.71 -10.22
C TRP A 304 -16.14 15.63 -11.29
N ARG A 305 -16.07 15.22 -12.57
CA ARG A 305 -16.59 16.00 -13.70
C ARG A 305 -18.11 16.20 -13.65
N ALA A 306 -18.85 15.22 -13.15
CA ALA A 306 -20.30 15.31 -13.00
C ALA A 306 -20.72 16.27 -11.86
N LEU A 307 -19.91 16.34 -10.80
CA LEU A 307 -20.21 17.17 -9.63
C LEU A 307 -19.90 18.64 -9.85
N LEU A 308 -18.74 18.99 -10.42
CA LEU A 308 -18.27 20.38 -10.50
C LEU A 308 -19.28 21.40 -11.10
N PRO A 309 -20.03 21.07 -12.18
CA PRO A 309 -20.99 22.02 -12.78
C PRO A 309 -22.19 22.31 -11.88
N ARG A 310 -22.51 21.44 -10.92
CA ARG A 310 -23.66 21.58 -10.02
C ARG A 310 -23.38 22.50 -8.84
N LEU A 311 -22.11 22.75 -8.54
CA LEU A 311 -21.67 23.52 -7.39
C LEU A 311 -21.62 25.02 -7.70
N ASP A 312 -21.95 25.84 -6.70
CA ASP A 312 -21.65 27.27 -6.71
C ASP A 312 -20.13 27.50 -6.69
N GLU A 313 -19.69 28.72 -7.04
CA GLU A 313 -18.26 29.03 -7.20
C GLU A 313 -17.45 28.85 -5.90
N THR A 314 -18.06 29.15 -4.74
CA THR A 314 -17.36 29.03 -3.45
C THR A 314 -17.13 27.56 -3.11
N THR A 315 -18.19 26.75 -3.22
CA THR A 315 -18.11 25.31 -2.95
C THR A 315 -17.20 24.60 -3.96
N ARG A 316 -17.28 24.98 -5.24
CA ARG A 316 -16.39 24.47 -6.28
C ARG A 316 -14.92 24.77 -5.98
N GLY A 317 -14.60 26.00 -5.56
CA GLY A 317 -13.24 26.39 -5.18
C GLY A 317 -12.69 25.57 -4.01
N ALA A 318 -13.48 25.44 -2.94
CA ALA A 318 -13.11 24.66 -1.76
C ALA A 318 -12.91 23.17 -2.07
N LEU A 319 -13.84 22.56 -2.82
CA LEU A 319 -13.74 21.16 -3.22
C LEU A 319 -12.53 20.92 -4.15
N THR A 320 -12.20 21.87 -5.02
CA THR A 320 -11.02 21.79 -5.90
C THR A 320 -9.72 21.85 -5.12
N GLU A 321 -9.64 22.68 -4.08
CA GLU A 321 -8.50 22.69 -3.16
C GLU A 321 -8.38 21.38 -2.39
N ASP A 322 -9.49 20.90 -1.81
CA ASP A 322 -9.55 19.62 -1.12
C ASP A 322 -9.13 18.44 -2.03
N GLN A 323 -9.58 18.43 -3.29
CA GLN A 323 -9.19 17.42 -4.28
C GLN A 323 -7.69 17.46 -4.59
N ARG A 324 -7.08 18.63 -4.74
CA ARG A 324 -5.62 18.74 -4.96
C ARG A 324 -4.84 18.16 -3.79
N HIS A 325 -5.27 18.47 -2.56
CA HIS A 325 -4.64 17.91 -1.37
C HIS A 325 -4.87 16.40 -1.24
N TRP A 326 -6.05 15.91 -1.59
CA TRP A 326 -6.33 14.47 -1.63
C TRP A 326 -5.43 13.74 -2.62
N VAL A 327 -5.28 14.23 -3.85
CA VAL A 327 -4.40 13.62 -4.87
C VAL A 327 -2.96 13.60 -4.38
N SER A 328 -2.45 14.72 -3.85
CA SER A 328 -1.10 14.77 -3.29
C SER A 328 -0.91 13.78 -2.13
N ALA A 329 -1.91 13.65 -1.25
CA ALA A 329 -1.87 12.70 -0.15
C ALA A 329 -1.93 11.24 -0.63
N GLN A 330 -2.72 10.94 -1.66
CA GLN A 330 -2.83 9.60 -2.25
C GLN A 330 -1.47 9.12 -2.77
N THR A 331 -0.73 9.99 -3.47
CA THR A 331 0.62 9.70 -3.98
C THR A 331 1.60 9.25 -2.89
N LEU A 332 1.44 9.74 -1.66
CA LEU A 332 2.30 9.39 -0.52
C LEU A 332 1.95 8.02 0.09
N GLN A 333 0.70 7.58 -0.04
CA GLN A 333 0.17 6.49 0.79
C GLN A 333 0.61 5.13 0.29
N TYR A 334 0.62 4.90 -1.02
CA TYR A 334 1.05 3.60 -1.51
C TYR A 334 2.51 3.29 -1.10
N PRO A 335 3.49 4.19 -1.34
CA PRO A 335 4.87 3.97 -0.88
C PRO A 335 4.99 3.82 0.64
N GLU A 336 4.31 4.66 1.44
CA GLU A 336 4.40 4.58 2.91
C GLU A 336 3.84 3.26 3.45
N PHE A 337 2.83 2.67 2.81
CA PHE A 337 2.25 1.39 3.23
C PHE A 337 2.89 0.18 2.54
N LEU A 338 3.62 0.39 1.44
CA LEU A 338 4.50 -0.60 0.85
C LEU A 338 5.71 -0.84 1.76
N HIS A 339 6.24 0.23 2.37
CA HIS A 339 7.37 0.22 3.30
C HIS A 339 6.98 0.88 4.65
N PRO A 340 6.13 0.22 5.47
CA PRO A 340 5.56 0.81 6.66
C PRO A 340 6.62 1.21 7.70
N ALA A 341 6.69 2.51 8.00
CA ALA A 341 7.71 3.05 8.91
C ALA A 341 7.57 2.58 10.38
N TRP A 342 6.46 1.96 10.76
CA TRP A 342 6.30 1.36 12.08
C TRP A 342 6.95 -0.03 12.18
N GLU A 343 7.20 -0.69 11.06
CA GLU A 343 7.92 -1.95 10.97
C GLU A 343 9.43 -1.71 11.01
N LYS A 344 9.94 -1.32 12.18
CA LYS A 344 11.32 -0.83 12.32
C LYS A 344 12.38 -1.81 11.82
N HIS A 345 12.15 -3.11 11.96
CA HIS A 345 13.11 -4.15 11.59
C HIS A 345 12.98 -4.60 10.13
N THR A 346 11.78 -4.48 9.55
CA THR A 346 11.41 -5.02 8.25
C THR A 346 10.86 -3.95 7.30
N SER A 347 11.09 -2.66 7.58
CA SER A 347 10.55 -1.54 6.78
C SER A 347 11.03 -1.53 5.34
N ALA A 348 12.20 -2.11 5.04
CA ALA A 348 12.69 -2.32 3.68
C ALA A 348 11.93 -3.42 2.91
N MET A 349 11.17 -4.27 3.61
CA MET A 349 10.41 -5.34 2.99
C MET A 349 9.15 -4.80 2.32
N HIS A 350 8.78 -5.38 1.17
CA HIS A 350 7.64 -4.95 0.38
C HIS A 350 6.34 -5.54 0.93
N TYR A 351 5.48 -4.73 1.57
CA TYR A 351 4.15 -5.12 2.04
C TYR A 351 3.09 -4.85 0.95
N THR A 352 3.17 -5.59 -0.15
CA THR A 352 2.41 -5.31 -1.38
C THR A 352 0.89 -5.41 -1.19
N VAL A 353 0.42 -6.36 -0.37
CA VAL A 353 -1.02 -6.48 -0.04
C VAL A 353 -1.52 -5.22 0.66
N PHE A 354 -0.72 -4.72 1.59
CA PHE A 354 -1.10 -3.57 2.41
C PHE A 354 -1.11 -2.27 1.61
N GLY A 355 -0.03 -1.99 0.86
CA GLY A 355 0.04 -0.83 -0.02
C GLY A 355 -1.15 -0.77 -0.98
N ARG A 356 -1.49 -1.91 -1.59
CA ARG A 356 -2.65 -2.04 -2.50
C ARG A 356 -3.97 -1.76 -1.79
N GLU A 357 -4.25 -2.43 -0.68
CA GLU A 357 -5.55 -2.28 0.02
C GLU A 357 -5.75 -0.87 0.58
N ARG A 358 -4.67 -0.22 1.01
CA ARG A 358 -4.73 1.18 1.43
C ARG A 358 -5.12 2.09 0.27
N LEU A 359 -4.48 1.93 -0.88
CA LEU A 359 -4.78 2.71 -2.08
C LEU A 359 -6.22 2.48 -2.58
N ASN A 360 -6.67 1.23 -2.59
CA ASN A 360 -8.04 0.86 -2.94
C ASN A 360 -9.07 1.55 -2.03
N SER A 361 -8.84 1.51 -0.72
CA SER A 361 -9.74 2.13 0.27
C SER A 361 -9.83 3.64 0.06
N LEU A 362 -8.70 4.31 -0.14
CA LEU A 362 -8.65 5.76 -0.39
C LEU A 362 -9.44 6.17 -1.64
N GLN A 363 -9.30 5.42 -2.74
CA GLN A 363 -10.06 5.70 -3.96
C GLN A 363 -11.56 5.49 -3.75
N ARG A 364 -11.95 4.37 -3.11
CA ARG A 364 -13.38 4.04 -2.87
C ARG A 364 -14.05 5.05 -1.94
N GLU A 365 -13.37 5.47 -0.89
CA GLU A 365 -13.83 6.53 0.02
C GLU A 365 -14.04 7.84 -0.73
N ARG A 366 -13.08 8.21 -1.59
CA ARG A 366 -13.19 9.46 -2.37
C ARG A 366 -14.33 9.40 -3.39
N ILE A 367 -14.51 8.27 -4.06
CA ILE A 367 -15.64 8.05 -4.97
C ILE A 367 -16.96 8.20 -4.22
N ALA A 368 -17.09 7.58 -3.04
CA ALA A 368 -18.30 7.70 -2.23
C ALA A 368 -18.60 9.15 -1.81
N LEU A 369 -17.56 9.93 -1.46
CA LEU A 369 -17.70 11.35 -1.16
C LEU A 369 -18.20 12.15 -2.38
N LEU A 370 -17.62 11.92 -3.55
CA LEU A 370 -17.97 12.67 -4.77
C LEU A 370 -19.36 12.30 -5.31
N GLU A 371 -19.70 11.01 -5.33
CA GLU A 371 -21.00 10.53 -5.81
C GLU A 371 -22.13 10.78 -4.81
N GLY A 372 -21.82 10.79 -3.51
CA GLY A 372 -22.76 11.09 -2.43
C GLY A 372 -22.82 12.57 -2.05
N PHE A 373 -22.18 13.47 -2.81
CA PHE A 373 -22.10 14.88 -2.45
C PHE A 373 -23.49 15.53 -2.44
N ASP A 374 -23.87 16.07 -1.28
CA ASP A 374 -25.15 16.75 -1.05
C ASP A 374 -25.03 18.26 -1.37
N ASP A 375 -25.14 18.60 -2.65
CA ASP A 375 -25.05 19.97 -3.18
C ASP A 375 -26.24 20.87 -2.82
N LYS A 376 -27.26 20.30 -2.17
CA LYS A 376 -28.47 21.02 -1.72
C LYS A 376 -28.56 21.12 -0.21
N ARG A 377 -27.50 20.71 0.51
CA ARG A 377 -27.47 20.75 1.98
C ARG A 377 -27.73 22.16 2.49
N ILE A 378 -28.72 22.27 3.37
CA ILE A 378 -29.01 23.49 4.13
C ILE A 378 -28.76 23.20 5.61
N GLY A 379 -28.04 24.11 6.27
CA GLY A 379 -27.72 23.98 7.69
C GLY A 379 -26.47 23.16 7.96
N LEU A 380 -26.12 23.04 9.25
CA LEU A 380 -24.85 22.47 9.70
C LEU A 380 -24.97 21.00 10.14
N ALA A 381 -26.18 20.51 10.43
CA ALA A 381 -26.38 19.16 10.96
C ALA A 381 -25.99 18.07 9.95
N GLY A 382 -25.28 17.05 10.43
CA GLY A 382 -24.86 15.87 9.67
C GLY A 382 -23.35 15.68 9.62
N THR A 383 -22.91 14.79 8.73
CA THR A 383 -21.49 14.44 8.58
C THR A 383 -20.85 15.27 7.47
N TRP A 384 -19.75 15.92 7.80
CA TRP A 384 -18.90 16.70 6.90
C TRP A 384 -17.59 15.95 6.71
N LEU A 385 -17.18 15.80 5.45
CA LEU A 385 -15.98 15.08 5.06
C LEU A 385 -15.02 16.05 4.37
N ALA A 386 -13.76 15.99 4.78
CA ALA A 386 -12.62 16.53 4.03
C ALA A 386 -11.68 15.38 3.69
N TYR A 387 -10.68 15.62 2.84
CA TYR A 387 -9.71 14.58 2.47
C TYR A 387 -8.95 13.97 3.67
N ASN A 388 -8.94 14.64 4.83
CA ASN A 388 -8.22 14.22 6.03
C ASN A 388 -8.99 14.47 7.34
N ALA A 389 -10.30 14.68 7.27
CA ALA A 389 -11.12 14.90 8.46
C ALA A 389 -12.56 14.45 8.26
N ILE A 390 -13.19 14.04 9.36
CA ILE A 390 -14.62 13.73 9.44
C ILE A 390 -15.19 14.49 10.63
N ILE A 391 -16.18 15.34 10.42
CA ILE A 391 -16.89 16.06 11.49
C ILE A 391 -18.36 15.66 11.44
N LYS A 392 -18.89 15.11 12.53
CA LYS A 392 -20.33 14.97 12.73
C LYS A 392 -20.82 16.15 13.55
N VAL A 393 -21.81 16.87 13.03
CA VAL A 393 -22.48 17.98 13.70
C VAL A 393 -23.91 17.57 14.03
N THR A 394 -24.28 17.69 15.29
CA THR A 394 -25.65 17.51 15.79
C THR A 394 -26.20 18.85 16.24
N VAL A 395 -27.49 19.06 16.01
CA VAL A 395 -28.20 20.28 16.43
C VAL A 395 -29.38 19.83 17.26
N ASP A 396 -29.41 20.27 18.52
CA ASP A 396 -30.48 19.93 19.45
C ASP A 396 -31.69 20.86 19.29
N LYS A 397 -32.80 20.49 19.96
CA LYS A 397 -34.08 21.20 19.87
C LYS A 397 -34.01 22.65 20.35
N ASP A 398 -33.08 22.95 21.24
CA ASP A 398 -32.84 24.31 21.77
C ASP A 398 -31.90 25.15 20.89
N GLY A 399 -31.41 24.57 19.78
CA GLY A 399 -30.48 25.23 18.86
C GLY A 399 -29.01 25.13 19.28
N SER A 400 -28.70 24.40 20.35
CA SER A 400 -27.31 24.06 20.69
C SER A 400 -26.73 23.11 19.64
N VAL A 401 -25.41 23.20 19.45
CA VAL A 401 -24.66 22.46 18.43
C VAL A 401 -23.50 21.74 19.06
N GLU A 402 -23.45 20.44 18.83
CA GLU A 402 -22.34 19.59 19.19
C GLU A 402 -21.64 19.15 17.90
N ALA A 403 -20.30 19.23 17.89
CA ALA A 403 -19.49 18.75 16.81
C ALA A 403 -18.42 17.81 17.35
N GLN A 404 -18.45 16.57 16.88
CA GLN A 404 -17.49 15.53 17.20
C GLN A 404 -16.81 15.08 15.92
N GLY A 405 -15.52 14.79 16.00
CA GLY A 405 -14.86 14.20 14.85
C GLY A 405 -13.37 14.05 15.03
N TRP A 406 -12.76 13.67 13.92
CA TRP A 406 -11.35 13.36 13.90
C TRP A 406 -10.68 13.95 12.67
N LYS A 407 -9.46 14.45 12.87
CA LYS A 407 -8.55 14.88 11.82
C LYS A 407 -7.28 14.05 11.93
N TRP A 408 -6.84 13.51 10.81
CA TRP A 408 -5.59 12.78 10.73
C TRP A 408 -4.68 13.40 9.68
N SER A 409 -3.38 13.15 9.81
CA SER A 409 -2.44 13.38 8.73
C SER A 409 -2.42 12.13 7.87
N GLN A 410 -2.79 12.30 6.61
CA GLN A 410 -2.59 11.26 5.61
C GLN A 410 -1.07 10.94 5.56
N ALA A 411 -0.72 9.65 5.67
CA ALA A 411 0.64 9.09 5.72
C ALA A 411 1.45 9.39 7.01
N ASP A 412 0.82 9.84 8.10
CA ASP A 412 1.46 9.87 9.42
C ASP A 412 0.59 9.14 10.45
N TRP A 413 0.96 7.90 10.73
CA TRP A 413 0.29 7.02 11.68
C TRP A 413 0.32 7.54 13.14
N LYS A 414 1.17 8.53 13.46
CA LYS A 414 1.22 9.21 14.76
C LYS A 414 0.54 10.58 14.76
N GLY A 415 0.14 11.07 13.59
CA GLY A 415 -0.36 12.42 13.39
C GLY A 415 -1.88 12.49 13.39
N GLY A 416 -2.54 12.09 14.49
CA GLY A 416 -3.99 12.25 14.67
C GLY A 416 -4.33 13.31 15.72
N CYS A 417 -5.47 13.98 15.56
CA CYS A 417 -6.07 14.83 16.59
C CYS A 417 -7.57 14.55 16.65
N ASP A 418 -8.02 13.99 17.77
CA ASP A 418 -9.45 13.94 18.12
C ASP A 418 -9.92 15.33 18.50
N TYR A 419 -11.12 15.70 18.08
CA TYR A 419 -11.78 16.90 18.56
C TYR A 419 -13.20 16.59 19.00
N GLU A 420 -13.51 17.11 20.18
CA GLU A 420 -14.85 17.25 20.69
C GLU A 420 -15.03 18.73 20.98
N ILE A 421 -16.05 19.36 20.37
CA ILE A 421 -16.36 20.77 20.62
C ILE A 421 -17.87 20.94 20.71
N SER A 422 -18.32 21.48 21.83
CA SER A 422 -19.73 21.85 22.04
C SER A 422 -19.87 23.37 22.02
N GLY A 423 -21.06 23.86 21.68
CA GLY A 423 -21.35 25.29 21.64
C GLY A 423 -22.74 25.61 21.11
N ASP A 424 -23.03 26.90 20.94
CA ASP A 424 -24.32 27.37 20.43
C ASP A 424 -24.17 28.09 19.10
N LEU A 425 -25.16 27.96 18.22
CA LEU A 425 -25.29 28.87 17.08
C LEU A 425 -25.93 30.18 17.53
N ARG A 426 -25.20 31.30 17.37
CA ARG A 426 -25.75 32.65 17.55
C ARG A 426 -25.76 33.36 16.20
N GLY A 427 -26.92 33.40 15.55
CA GLY A 427 -27.04 33.84 14.15
C GLY A 427 -26.32 32.86 13.23
N SER A 428 -25.49 33.35 12.31
CA SER A 428 -24.67 32.54 11.39
C SER A 428 -23.30 32.13 11.95
N SER A 429 -23.09 32.26 13.26
CA SER A 429 -21.79 32.03 13.90
C SER A 429 -21.87 31.04 15.06
N PHE A 430 -21.05 30.00 15.01
CA PHE A 430 -20.86 29.07 16.12
C PHE A 430 -20.06 29.73 17.26
N ARG A 431 -20.52 29.57 18.50
CA ARG A 431 -19.83 29.98 19.72
C ARG A 431 -19.60 28.76 20.60
N SER A 432 -18.34 28.37 20.77
CA SER A 432 -17.98 27.28 21.68
C SER A 432 -18.41 27.59 23.12
N SER A 433 -18.94 26.57 23.80
CA SER A 433 -19.28 26.60 25.23
C SER A 433 -18.04 26.51 26.13
N GLU A 434 -16.88 26.16 25.57
CA GLU A 434 -15.60 26.14 26.29
C GLU A 434 -15.18 27.59 26.62
N GLN A 435 -15.50 28.05 27.83
CA GLN A 435 -14.96 29.30 28.35
C GLN A 435 -13.46 29.15 28.64
N ARG A 436 -12.64 30.03 28.04
CA ARG A 436 -11.20 30.07 28.34
C ARG A 436 -10.93 30.47 29.79
N LYS A 437 -9.95 29.82 30.40
CA LYS A 437 -9.19 30.35 31.55
C LYS A 437 -8.25 31.52 31.23
N ASN A 438 -8.21 32.03 29.99
CA ASN A 438 -7.29 33.12 29.58
C ASN A 438 -8.04 34.28 28.89
N ALA A 439 -8.17 35.39 29.62
CA ALA A 439 -8.99 36.56 29.32
C ALA A 439 -8.50 37.51 28.20
N GLY A 440 -7.61 37.06 27.29
CA GLY A 440 -6.84 37.97 26.43
C GLY A 440 -7.13 38.01 24.93
N ALA A 441 -7.94 37.12 24.34
CA ALA A 441 -8.05 37.03 22.88
C ALA A 441 -9.47 37.34 22.37
N ARG A 442 -9.59 38.35 21.49
CA ARG A 442 -10.85 38.80 20.87
C ARG A 442 -11.60 37.69 20.08
N PRO A 443 -12.93 37.80 19.90
CA PRO A 443 -13.83 36.69 19.57
C PRO A 443 -13.77 36.15 18.13
N ARG A 444 -13.03 36.77 17.20
CA ARG A 444 -13.03 36.39 15.77
C ARG A 444 -12.07 35.24 15.42
N HIS A 445 -11.39 34.62 16.40
CA HIS A 445 -10.30 33.68 16.15
C HIS A 445 -10.44 32.31 16.82
N ALA A 446 -11.56 31.98 17.47
CA ALA A 446 -11.71 30.76 18.27
C ALA A 446 -11.61 29.47 17.44
N GLY A 447 -12.40 29.32 16.37
CA GLY A 447 -12.29 28.16 15.46
C GLY A 447 -10.95 28.10 14.70
N ARG A 448 -10.37 29.26 14.35
CA ARG A 448 -9.05 29.34 13.71
C ARG A 448 -7.91 28.95 14.65
N GLN A 449 -8.03 29.07 15.97
CA GLN A 449 -6.93 28.79 16.90
C GLN A 449 -6.82 27.33 17.34
N GLN A 450 -7.93 26.60 17.50
CA GLN A 450 -7.89 25.13 17.70
C GLN A 450 -7.34 24.46 16.43
N ALA A 451 -7.85 24.88 15.26
CA ALA A 451 -7.34 24.45 13.95
C ALA A 451 -5.87 24.85 13.73
N ARG A 452 -5.42 26.04 14.19
CA ARG A 452 -4.00 26.46 14.14
C ARG A 452 -3.12 25.70 15.14
N ARG A 453 -3.61 25.33 16.33
CA ARG A 453 -2.87 24.49 17.29
C ARG A 453 -2.71 23.07 16.75
N CYS A 454 -3.75 22.50 16.16
CA CYS A 454 -3.67 21.23 15.46
C CYS A 454 -2.74 21.32 14.24
N LEU A 455 -2.90 22.34 13.36
CA LEU A 455 -1.94 22.57 12.27
C LEU A 455 -0.51 22.67 12.80
N CYS A 456 -0.25 23.42 13.87
CA CYS A 456 1.08 23.49 14.49
C CYS A 456 1.56 22.14 15.03
N GLN A 457 0.70 21.31 15.62
CA GLN A 457 1.07 19.98 16.11
C GLN A 457 1.32 19.00 14.95
N THR A 458 0.50 19.04 13.89
CA THR A 458 0.67 18.24 12.68
C THR A 458 1.94 18.64 11.91
N THR A 459 2.17 19.94 11.69
CA THR A 459 3.40 20.45 11.06
C THR A 459 4.64 20.13 11.89
N ARG A 460 4.57 20.24 13.23
CA ARG A 460 5.65 19.81 14.13
C ARG A 460 5.82 18.29 14.18
N GLY A 461 4.77 17.50 13.94
CA GLY A 461 4.81 16.05 13.83
C GLY A 461 5.56 15.62 12.57
N GLN A 462 5.17 16.21 11.43
CA GLN A 462 5.85 16.04 10.14
C GLN A 462 7.31 16.51 10.19
N GLU A 463 7.61 17.66 10.81
CA GLU A 463 9.00 18.10 11.03
C GLU A 463 9.79 17.18 11.96
N ARG A 464 9.16 16.63 13.01
CA ARG A 464 9.82 15.67 13.91
C ARG A 464 10.06 14.33 13.24
N GLN A 465 9.17 13.85 12.39
CA GLN A 465 9.42 12.66 11.57
C GLN A 465 10.50 12.90 10.53
N ARG A 466 10.47 14.06 9.84
CA ARG A 466 11.55 14.48 8.93
C ARG A 466 12.89 14.50 9.64
N ARG A 467 12.96 15.08 10.85
CA ARG A 467 14.17 15.07 11.68
C ARG A 467 14.55 13.68 12.16
N ARG A 468 13.61 12.85 12.63
CA ARG A 468 13.92 11.48 13.09
C ARG A 468 14.35 10.55 11.96
N ARG A 469 13.80 10.69 10.74
CA ARG A 469 14.24 9.93 9.56
C ARG A 469 15.64 10.38 9.13
N ALA A 470 15.89 11.70 9.11
CA ALA A 470 17.24 12.24 8.89
C ALA A 470 18.23 11.82 9.98
N GLU A 471 17.81 11.78 11.25
CA GLU A 471 18.63 11.32 12.38
C GLU A 471 18.89 9.81 12.33
N MET A 472 17.93 8.98 11.93
CA MET A 472 18.17 7.53 11.75
C MET A 472 19.10 7.25 10.57
N GLN A 473 18.94 7.97 9.46
CA GLN A 473 19.89 7.88 8.33
C GLN A 473 21.28 8.39 8.72
N ALA A 474 21.37 9.48 9.49
CA ALA A 474 22.63 9.99 10.01
C ALA A 474 23.26 9.07 11.07
N GLN A 475 22.47 8.40 11.91
CA GLN A 475 22.95 7.40 12.88
C GLN A 475 23.44 6.13 12.18
N HIS A 476 22.79 5.73 11.09
CA HIS A 476 23.27 4.66 10.22
C HIS A 476 24.65 5.05 9.64
N HIS A 477 24.81 6.26 9.10
CA HIS A 477 26.11 6.75 8.63
C HIS A 477 27.17 6.90 9.74
N ASP A 478 26.83 7.43 10.93
CA ASP A 478 27.80 7.55 12.04
C ASP A 478 28.23 6.19 12.62
N LEU A 479 27.35 5.18 12.57
CA LEU A 479 27.70 3.79 12.91
C LEU A 479 28.67 3.18 11.88
N LEU A 480 28.47 3.46 10.60
CA LEU A 480 29.37 3.04 9.52
C LEU A 480 30.74 3.75 9.60
N ASP A 481 30.76 5.05 9.89
CA ASP A 481 31.99 5.83 10.07
C ASP A 481 32.79 5.38 11.31
N ARG A 482 32.12 5.06 12.43
CA ARG A 482 32.80 4.53 13.63
C ARG A 482 33.32 3.11 13.45
N ALA A 483 32.66 2.29 12.64
CA ALA A 483 33.15 0.98 12.27
C ALA A 483 34.39 1.09 11.36
N ALA A 484 34.42 2.06 10.45
CA ALA A 484 35.56 2.32 9.55
C ALA A 484 36.78 2.91 10.28
N VAL A 485 36.58 3.72 11.33
CA VAL A 485 37.68 4.40 12.05
C VAL A 485 38.28 3.57 13.19
N SER A 486 37.57 2.59 13.76
CA SER A 486 38.05 1.92 14.99
C SER A 486 38.87 0.65 14.79
N GLY A 487 38.83 -0.03 13.63
CA GLY A 487 39.74 -1.14 13.29
C GLY A 487 39.89 -2.24 14.37
N GLN A 488 38.93 -2.39 15.29
CA GLN A 488 39.00 -3.28 16.44
C GLN A 488 37.76 -4.16 16.54
N THR A 489 37.99 -5.46 16.56
CA THR A 489 37.04 -6.52 16.89
C THR A 489 36.60 -6.40 18.35
N VAL A 490 35.30 -6.19 18.59
CA VAL A 490 34.69 -6.22 19.93
C VAL A 490 34.35 -7.68 20.30
N PRO A 491 34.77 -8.20 21.47
CA PRO A 491 34.47 -9.57 21.85
C PRO A 491 33.03 -9.73 22.40
N ARG A 492 32.39 -10.84 22.00
CA ARG A 492 31.06 -11.29 22.45
C ARG A 492 31.00 -11.46 23.97
N HIS A 493 30.09 -10.74 24.64
CA HIS A 493 29.60 -11.11 25.97
C HIS A 493 28.10 -11.48 25.93
N ARG A 494 27.80 -12.64 26.52
CA ARG A 494 26.48 -13.21 26.82
C ARG A 494 25.51 -12.16 27.38
N GLN A 495 24.36 -11.99 26.74
CA GLN A 495 23.16 -11.41 27.36
C GLN A 495 22.16 -12.52 27.71
N SER A 496 22.24 -13.00 28.95
CA SER A 496 21.20 -13.80 29.60
C SER A 496 20.93 -13.22 30.99
N ALA A 497 20.28 -12.06 31.05
CA ALA A 497 19.62 -11.52 32.25
C ALA A 497 18.97 -10.17 31.90
N GLY A 498 17.66 -10.17 31.62
CA GLY A 498 16.93 -8.94 31.32
C GLY A 498 15.48 -9.13 30.86
N ARG A 499 14.87 -10.29 31.13
CA ARG A 499 13.52 -10.62 30.64
C ARG A 499 12.38 -10.15 31.54
N ASP A 500 12.65 -9.67 32.75
CA ASP A 500 11.59 -9.49 33.77
C ASP A 500 11.25 -8.03 34.16
N THR A 501 11.84 -7.01 33.54
CA THR A 501 11.55 -5.59 33.88
C THR A 501 10.91 -4.77 32.75
N LEU A 502 10.60 -5.38 31.60
CA LEU A 502 9.96 -4.72 30.45
C LEU A 502 8.49 -5.14 30.21
N LYS A 503 7.86 -5.78 31.21
CA LYS A 503 6.49 -6.30 31.11
C LYS A 503 5.38 -5.35 31.61
N ALA A 504 5.70 -4.09 31.95
CA ALA A 504 4.72 -3.15 32.53
C ALA A 504 4.53 -1.84 31.74
N ARG A 505 4.87 -1.79 30.44
CA ARG A 505 4.74 -0.56 29.63
C ARG A 505 4.13 -0.73 28.23
N CYS A 506 3.48 -1.85 27.97
CA CYS A 506 2.76 -2.10 26.71
C CYS A 506 1.29 -2.46 26.97
N ASP A 507 0.54 -1.57 27.62
CA ASP A 507 -0.94 -1.65 27.71
C ASP A 507 -1.59 -0.70 26.68
N SER A 508 -1.01 -0.59 25.49
CA SER A 508 -1.55 0.27 24.42
C SER A 508 -2.43 -0.48 23.40
N ASP A 509 -2.39 -1.82 23.36
CA ASP A 509 -3.09 -2.63 22.33
C ASP A 509 -4.62 -2.61 22.42
N GLU A 510 -5.22 -2.49 23.60
CA GLU A 510 -6.69 -2.42 23.73
C GLU A 510 -7.27 -1.08 23.27
N SER A 511 -6.51 0.02 23.38
CA SER A 511 -6.92 1.33 22.89
C SER A 511 -6.85 1.41 21.35
N TYR A 512 -5.95 0.64 20.72
CA TYR A 512 -5.79 0.59 19.26
C TYR A 512 -6.90 -0.19 18.55
N ARG A 513 -7.41 -1.28 19.14
CA ARG A 513 -8.59 -1.99 18.64
C ARG A 513 -9.86 -1.13 18.64
N ALA A 514 -10.04 -0.28 19.67
CA ALA A 514 -11.17 0.64 19.76
C ALA A 514 -11.11 1.77 18.71
N LEU A 515 -9.90 2.28 18.41
CA LEU A 515 -9.66 3.37 17.45
C LEU A 515 -10.10 2.99 16.01
N TRP A 516 -9.94 1.72 15.64
CA TRP A 516 -10.20 1.22 14.29
C TRP A 516 -11.58 0.58 14.12
N LEU A 517 -12.11 -0.07 15.18
CA LEU A 517 -13.51 -0.51 15.21
C LEU A 517 -14.48 0.68 15.00
N HIS A 518 -14.12 1.88 15.46
CA HIS A 518 -14.88 3.10 15.17
C HIS A 518 -14.80 3.57 13.71
N GLN A 519 -13.63 3.48 13.04
CA GLN A 519 -13.50 3.73 11.60
C GLN A 519 -14.35 2.76 10.77
N SER A 520 -14.40 1.49 11.17
CA SER A 520 -15.21 0.46 10.47
C SER A 520 -16.71 0.57 10.77
N ALA A 521 -17.09 0.89 12.00
CA ALA A 521 -18.49 0.95 12.44
C ALA A 521 -19.20 2.24 11.99
N GLY A 522 -18.50 3.38 11.95
CA GLY A 522 -19.05 4.64 11.45
C GLY A 522 -19.51 4.56 9.98
N PHE A 523 -18.85 3.72 9.18
CA PHE A 523 -19.14 3.59 7.76
C PHE A 523 -20.23 2.56 7.43
N ARG A 524 -20.40 1.46 8.19
CA ARG A 524 -21.55 0.56 8.00
C ARG A 524 -22.89 1.25 8.25
N ALA A 525 -22.93 2.24 9.15
CA ALA A 525 -24.13 3.02 9.44
C ALA A 525 -24.49 4.03 8.33
N ALA A 526 -23.51 4.53 7.57
CA ALA A 526 -23.74 5.50 6.49
C ALA A 526 -24.27 4.86 5.19
N SER A 527 -24.08 3.55 5.01
CA SER A 527 -24.55 2.79 3.84
C SER A 527 -25.97 2.22 3.96
N ALA A 528 -26.65 2.39 5.10
CA ALA A 528 -27.99 1.88 5.32
C ALA A 528 -29.05 2.99 5.13
N THR A 529 -29.63 3.09 3.93
CA THR A 529 -30.84 3.90 3.70
C THR A 529 -32.05 3.27 4.42
N PRO A 530 -32.81 4.00 5.25
CA PRO A 530 -34.06 3.49 5.80
C PRO A 530 -35.19 3.67 4.79
N ARG A 531 -35.84 2.56 4.42
CA ARG A 531 -37.07 2.56 3.64
C ARG A 531 -38.23 2.95 4.57
N SER A 532 -38.75 4.16 4.41
CA SER A 532 -39.94 4.64 5.13
C SER A 532 -41.22 4.06 4.53
N GLY A 533 -42.10 3.54 5.39
CA GLY A 533 -43.49 3.19 5.07
C GLY A 533 -44.30 2.94 6.34
N SER A 534 -44.99 3.97 6.81
CA SER A 534 -46.13 3.93 7.76
C SER A 534 -47.31 3.14 7.17
N GLY A 535 -48.22 2.49 7.88
CA GLY A 535 -48.47 2.33 9.31
C GLY A 535 -49.78 1.54 9.55
N ASN A 536 -50.07 1.33 10.85
CA ASN A 536 -51.35 1.01 11.50
C ASN A 536 -51.97 -0.41 11.42
N GLY A 537 -52.20 -0.97 12.62
CA GLY A 537 -53.40 -1.76 12.94
C GLY A 537 -53.20 -3.24 13.29
N ALA A 538 -52.99 -3.55 14.57
CA ALA A 538 -53.16 -4.90 15.14
C ALA A 538 -54.65 -5.14 15.52
N PRO A 539 -55.06 -6.29 16.14
CA PRO A 539 -54.47 -7.64 16.22
C PRO A 539 -55.50 -8.78 15.93
N ALA A 540 -55.05 -10.03 15.73
CA ALA A 540 -55.59 -11.23 16.43
C ALA A 540 -55.14 -12.60 15.85
N ARG A 541 -54.72 -13.47 16.80
CA ARG A 541 -54.94 -14.94 16.93
C ARG A 541 -54.19 -15.94 16.03
N ARG A 542 -53.47 -16.85 16.74
CA ARG A 542 -53.49 -18.35 16.74
C ARG A 542 -53.63 -19.01 15.35
N SER A 543 -52.87 -20.03 14.94
CA SER A 543 -52.41 -21.23 15.64
C SER A 543 -51.62 -22.15 14.69
N HIS A 544 -50.69 -22.93 15.26
CA HIS A 544 -50.29 -24.31 14.95
C HIS A 544 -50.26 -24.86 13.50
N ALA A 545 -49.03 -25.20 13.10
CA ALA A 545 -48.51 -26.56 12.90
C ALA A 545 -48.93 -27.42 11.67
N ARG A 546 -47.87 -27.96 11.06
CA ARG A 546 -47.62 -29.39 10.74
C ARG A 546 -48.13 -29.98 9.41
N ARG A 547 -47.13 -30.50 8.65
CA ARG A 547 -46.99 -31.81 7.93
C ARG A 547 -46.71 -31.63 6.43
N HIS A 548 -45.48 -31.93 6.00
CA HIS A 548 -44.95 -33.23 5.53
C HIS A 548 -45.14 -33.47 4.02
N TRP A 549 -43.98 -33.51 3.35
CA TRP A 549 -43.52 -34.52 2.39
C TRP A 549 -44.29 -34.77 1.07
N GLN A 550 -43.52 -34.56 0.00
CA GLN A 550 -43.50 -35.13 -1.37
C GLN A 550 -44.02 -36.60 -1.53
N PRO A 551 -44.11 -37.21 -2.74
CA PRO A 551 -43.63 -36.79 -4.08
C PRO A 551 -44.60 -37.07 -5.26
N ARG A 552 -44.28 -36.59 -6.48
CA ARG A 552 -44.02 -37.46 -7.66
C ARG A 552 -43.70 -36.69 -8.94
N ARG A 553 -42.74 -37.28 -9.66
CA ARG A 553 -42.33 -37.06 -11.04
C ARG A 553 -43.50 -37.11 -12.02
N HIS A 554 -43.48 -36.27 -13.06
CA HIS A 554 -43.33 -36.77 -14.43
C HIS A 554 -42.82 -35.68 -15.37
N SER A 555 -41.89 -36.12 -16.19
CA SER A 555 -41.32 -35.56 -17.41
C SER A 555 -42.35 -35.08 -18.43
N ARG A 556 -42.11 -33.92 -19.02
CA ARG A 556 -41.83 -33.74 -20.44
C ARG A 556 -40.95 -32.51 -20.63
#